data_AF-A0A2E3Q9M6-F1
#
_entry.id   AF-A0A2E3Q9M6-F1
#
_cell.length_a   1.000
_cell.length_b   1.000
_cell.length_c   1.000
_cell.angle_alpha   90.00
_cell.angle_beta   90.00
_cell.angle_gamma   90.00
#
_symmetry.space_group_name_H-M   'P 1'
#
loop_
_entity.id
_entity.type
_entity.pdbx_description
1 polymer ?
#
loop_
_entity_poly.entity_id
_entity_poly.type
_entity_poly.pdbx_seq_one_letter_code
_entity_poly.pdbx_strand_id
1 'polypeptide(L)' 'MAKKAAVTQAEVTRIIKAANACGLDVCEIVVTADGVRLIYNKVDRPVVNDNLAKPKKWPKAGNGEA' A
#
# COMPACT_ATOMS: atom_id res chain seq x y z
N MET A 1 32.54 -0.77 11.54
CA MET A 1 31.34 -1.34 12.20
C MET A 1 30.14 -1.06 11.31
N ALA A 2 29.61 -2.06 10.61
CA ALA A 2 28.40 -1.88 9.82
C ALA A 2 27.21 -1.63 10.77
N LYS A 3 26.48 -0.52 10.58
CA LYS A 3 25.25 -0.25 11.35
C LYS A 3 24.30 -1.42 11.09
N LYS A 4 24.01 -2.23 12.12
CA LYS A 4 22.98 -3.27 12.01
C LYS A 4 21.68 -2.60 11.56
N ALA A 5 21.01 -3.17 10.56
CA ALA A 5 19.68 -2.73 10.20
C ALA A 5 18.81 -2.81 11.47
N ALA A 6 18.20 -1.68 11.85
CA ALA A 6 17.42 -1.58 13.08
C ALA A 6 16.20 -2.52 13.05
N VAL A 7 15.70 -2.82 11.84
CA VAL A 7 14.55 -3.71 11.63
C VAL A 7 15.02 -5.00 10.97
N THR A 8 14.59 -6.13 11.53
CA THR A 8 14.84 -7.47 10.97
C THR A 8 13.57 -8.07 10.38
N GLN A 9 13.72 -9.04 9.46
CA GLN A 9 12.59 -9.78 8.89
C GLN A 9 11.77 -10.51 9.97
N ALA A 10 12.45 -11.06 10.98
CA ALA A 10 11.80 -11.72 12.11
C ALA A 10 10.88 -10.76 12.89
N GLU A 11 11.29 -9.50 13.02
CA GLU A 11 10.52 -8.45 13.68
C GLU A 11 9.28 -8.06 12.87
N VAL A 12 9.44 -7.82 11.57
CA VAL A 12 8.31 -7.57 10.66
C VAL A 12 7.31 -8.72 10.71
N THR A 13 7.78 -9.97 10.69
CA THR A 13 6.92 -11.17 10.74
C THR A 13 6.14 -11.25 12.06
N ARG A 14 6.78 -10.95 13.18
CA ARG A 14 6.10 -10.92 14.50
C ARG A 14 5.00 -9.87 14.54
N ILE A 15 5.27 -8.69 14.01
CA ILE A 15 4.33 -7.57 14.03
C ILE A 15 3.09 -7.87 13.16
N ILE A 16 3.28 -8.45 11.97
CA ILE A 16 2.16 -8.91 11.11
C ILE A 16 1.32 -9.97 11.82
N LYS A 17 1.97 -10.98 12.44
CA LYS A 17 1.25 -12.04 13.16
C LYS A 17 0.45 -11.48 14.33
N ALA A 18 1.00 -10.52 15.06
CA ALA A 18 0.31 -9.86 16.16
C ALA A 18 -0.93 -9.10 15.65
N ALA A 19 -0.81 -8.34 14.56
CA ALA A 19 -1.94 -7.66 13.95
C ALA A 19 -3.06 -8.61 13.51
N ASN A 20 -2.71 -9.70 12.82
CA ASN A 20 -3.68 -10.73 12.41
C ASN A 20 -4.36 -11.40 13.61
N ALA A 21 -3.62 -11.67 14.69
CA ALA A 21 -4.17 -12.23 15.91
C ALA A 21 -5.17 -11.28 16.62
N CYS A 22 -4.99 -9.97 16.43
CA CYS A 22 -5.94 -8.95 16.88
C CYS A 22 -7.14 -8.77 15.93
N GLY A 23 -7.24 -9.55 14.85
CA GLY A 23 -8.31 -9.42 13.86
C GLY A 23 -8.20 -8.15 13.02
N LEU A 24 -7.01 -7.54 12.95
CA LEU A 24 -6.78 -6.36 12.14
C LEU A 24 -6.35 -6.79 10.73
N ASP A 25 -7.01 -6.22 9.72
CA ASP A 25 -6.62 -6.40 8.34
C ASP A 25 -5.53 -5.38 7.97
N VAL A 26 -4.33 -5.89 7.70
CA VAL A 26 -3.14 -5.09 7.39
C VAL A 26 -3.14 -4.77 5.91
N CYS A 27 -3.24 -3.49 5.56
CA CYS A 27 -3.20 -3.06 4.15
C CYS A 27 -1.80 -2.68 3.69
N GLU A 28 -1.01 -2.10 4.59
CA GLU A 28 0.30 -1.57 4.24
C GLU A 28 1.25 -1.69 5.43
N ILE A 29 2.52 -1.95 5.10
CA ILE A 29 3.62 -2.09 6.05
C ILE A 29 4.71 -1.12 5.63
N VAL A 30 4.98 -0.13 6.48
CA VAL A 30 6.05 0.85 6.25
C VAL A 30 7.23 0.47 7.14
N VAL A 31 8.35 0.11 6.49
CA VAL A 31 9.60 -0.22 7.18
C VAL A 31 10.55 0.96 7.04
N THR A 32 11.00 1.49 8.18
CA THR A 32 11.91 2.64 8.26
C THR A 32 13.12 2.29 9.12
N ALA A 33 14.14 3.15 9.14
CA ALA A 33 15.27 3.00 10.05
C ALA A 33 14.86 3.11 11.53
N ASP A 34 13.73 3.77 11.82
CA ASP A 34 13.21 3.98 13.17
C ASP A 34 12.29 2.84 13.64
N GLY A 35 11.84 1.97 12.74
CA GLY A 35 10.98 0.84 13.07
C GLY A 35 9.98 0.45 11.98
N VAL A 36 8.97 -0.34 12.38
CA VAL A 36 7.88 -0.84 11.53
C VAL A 36 6.57 -0.19 11.94
N ARG A 37 5.86 0.37 10.97
CA ARG A 37 4.49 0.89 11.15
C ARG A 37 3.52 0.08 10.30
N LEU A 38 2.45 -0.41 10.92
CA LEU A 38 1.33 -1.05 10.24
C LEU A 38 0.21 -0.05 10.01
N ILE A 39 -0.34 -0.06 8.79
CA ILE A 39 -1.52 0.72 8.43
C ILE A 39 -2.66 -0.27 8.22
N TYR A 40 -3.67 -0.14 9.07
CA TYR A 40 -4.87 -0.98 9.04
C TYR A 40 -5.97 -0.28 8.25
N ASN A 41 -6.75 -1.02 7.48
CA ASN A 41 -7.96 -0.46 6.91
C ASN A 41 -9.02 -0.30 8.01
N LYS A 42 -9.65 0.87 8.05
CA LYS A 42 -10.88 1.09 8.82
C LYS A 42 -12.14 0.97 7.95
N VAL A 43 -11.96 0.81 6.65
CA VAL A 43 -13.00 0.81 5.62
C VAL A 43 -12.63 -0.29 4.63
N ASP A 44 -13.60 -1.12 4.23
CA ASP A 44 -13.43 -2.02 3.09
C ASP A 44 -12.96 -1.19 1.89
N ARG A 45 -11.67 -1.28 1.52
CA ARG A 45 -11.23 -0.75 0.24
C ARG A 45 -11.70 -1.74 -0.81
N PRO A 46 -12.53 -1.32 -1.78
CA PRO A 46 -12.86 -2.19 -2.88
C PRO A 46 -11.56 -2.65 -3.53
N VAL A 47 -11.48 -3.93 -3.87
CA VAL A 47 -10.37 -4.49 -4.63
C VAL A 47 -10.18 -3.61 -5.86
N VAL A 48 -9.08 -2.87 -5.92
CA VAL A 48 -8.73 -2.09 -7.11
C VAL A 48 -8.33 -3.13 -8.15
N ASN A 49 -9.21 -3.38 -9.11
CA ASN A 49 -8.87 -4.22 -10.24
C ASN A 49 -8.02 -3.39 -11.21
N ASP A 50 -6.70 -3.51 -11.12
CA ASP A 50 -5.77 -2.81 -12.00
C ASP A 50 -5.86 -3.26 -13.48
N ASN A 51 -6.65 -4.29 -13.78
CA ASN A 51 -6.92 -4.75 -15.15
C ASN A 51 -8.12 -4.04 -15.80
N LEU A 52 -8.67 -3.00 -15.18
CA LEU A 52 -9.71 -2.19 -15.83
C LEU A 52 -9.12 -1.48 -17.04
N ALA A 53 -9.82 -1.59 -18.17
CA ALA A 53 -9.47 -0.86 -19.38
C ALA A 53 -9.37 0.64 -19.06
N LYS A 54 -8.26 1.27 -19.47
CA LYS A 54 -8.05 2.70 -19.25
C LYS A 54 -9.25 3.49 -19.80
N PRO A 55 -9.64 4.61 -19.15
CA PRO A 55 -10.71 5.45 -19.66
C PRO A 55 -10.45 5.83 -21.12
N LYS A 56 -11.48 5.74 -21.97
CA LYS A 56 -11.38 6.21 -23.35
C LYS A 56 -10.96 7.68 -23.32
N LYS A 57 -9.91 8.01 -24.07
CA LYS A 57 -9.40 9.38 -24.17
C LYS A 57 -10.52 10.29 -24.69
N TRP A 58 -10.76 11.40 -24.00
CA TRP A 58 -11.73 12.40 -24.47
C TRP A 58 -11.29 12.92 -25.85
N PRO A 59 -12.20 13.08 -26.83
CA PRO A 59 -11.83 13.70 -28.09
C PRO A 59 -11.27 15.09 -27.81
N LYS A 60 -10.08 15.38 -28.36
CA LYS A 60 -9.54 16.74 -28.30
C LYS A 60 -10.57 17.64 -28.97
N ALA A 61 -11.03 18.69 -28.27
CA ALA A 61 -11.85 19.72 -28.89
C ALA A 61 -11.07 20.23 -30.10
N GLY A 62 -11.51 19.83 -31.30
CA GLY A 62 -11.00 20.37 -32.55
C GLY A 62 -11.50 21.79 -32.63
N ASN A 63 -10.60 22.75 -32.36
CA ASN A 63 -10.76 24.10 -32.85
C ASN A 63 -10.59 24.02 -34.38
N GLY A 64 -11.72 23.85 -35.08
CA GLY A 64 -11.81 23.86 -36.53
C GLY A 64 -12.70 25.03 -36.94
N GLU A 65 -12.14 26.23 -36.91
CA GLU A 65 -12.56 27.29 -37.82
C GLU A 65 -12.30 26.82 -39.26
N ALA A 66 -13.36 26.74 -40.05
CA ALA A 66 -13.39 26.96 -41.50
C ALA A 66 -14.86 27.11 -41.94
#